data_AF-A0A7C3I4A3-F1
#
_entry.id   AF-A0A7C3I4A3-F1
#
_cell.length_a   1.000
_cell.length_b   1.000
_cell.length_c   1.000
_cell.angle_alpha   90.00
_cell.angle_beta   90.00
_cell.angle_gamma   90.00
#
_symmetry.space_group_name_H-M   'P 1'
#
loop_
_entity.id
_entity.type
_entity.pdbx_description
1 polymer ?
#
loop_
_entity_poly.entity_id
_entity_poly.type
_entity_poly.pdbx_seq_one_letter_code
_entity_poly.pdbx_strand_id
1 'polypeptide(L)'
;MWRLAVLLFALSSFENFRLYLTDGSFHMVREYAVQADRVRYYSIERGEWEELPLDLVDLKKTEAERGRRAEEEKRRARLDD
;
A
#
# COMPACT_ATOMS: atom_id res chain seq x y z
N MET A 1 -40.77 3.92 3.35
CA MET A 1 -39.80 3.96 4.47
C MET A 1 -38.50 3.34 3.98
N TRP A 2 -37.66 4.13 3.31
CA TRP A 2 -36.34 3.72 2.81
C TRP A 2 -35.47 4.98 2.81
N ARG A 3 -35.10 5.45 4.00
CA ARG A 3 -34.21 6.60 4.16
C ARG A 3 -33.40 6.40 5.42
N LEU A 4 -32.52 5.40 5.42
CA LEU A 4 -31.42 5.24 6.37
C LEU A 4 -30.46 4.17 5.83
N ALA A 5 -30.04 4.34 4.58
CA ALA A 5 -28.78 3.75 4.12
C ALA A 5 -27.68 4.73 4.51
N VAL A 6 -27.29 4.73 5.79
CA VAL A 6 -26.08 5.44 6.21
C VAL A 6 -24.90 4.54 5.86
N LEU A 7 -24.43 4.73 4.63
CA LEU A 7 -23.11 4.36 4.16
C LEU A 7 -22.06 5.06 5.03
N LEU A 8 -21.67 4.44 6.14
CA LEU A 8 -20.35 4.67 6.72
C LEU A 8 -19.35 3.78 5.96
N PHE A 9 -19.11 4.12 4.70
CA PHE A 9 -17.91 3.61 4.02
C PHE A 9 -16.75 4.43 4.60
N ALA A 10 -16.04 3.83 5.56
CA ALA A 10 -14.91 4.44 6.22
C ALA A 10 -13.98 5.08 5.17
N LEU A 11 -13.70 6.37 5.35
CA LEU A 11 -12.63 7.10 4.65
C LEU A 11 -11.30 6.47 5.09
N SER A 12 -10.98 5.33 4.51
CA SER A 12 -9.68 4.71 4.70
C SER A 12 -8.72 5.47 3.80
N SER A 13 -8.01 6.44 4.37
CA SER A 13 -6.87 7.09 3.72
C SER A 13 -5.73 6.09 3.61
N PHE A 14 -5.88 5.08 2.75
CA PHE A 14 -4.75 4.27 2.33
C PHE A 14 -3.91 5.10 1.37
N GLU A 15 -2.73 5.51 1.82
CA GLU A 15 -1.74 6.12 0.95
C GLU A 15 -1.19 5.06 -0.02
N ASN A 16 -1.10 5.41 -1.30
CA ASN A 16 -0.55 4.53 -2.32
C ASN A 16 0.98 4.48 -2.18
N PHE A 17 1.57 3.30 -2.33
CA PHE A 17 3.02 3.11 -2.22
C PHE A 17 3.57 2.16 -3.28
N ARG A 18 4.90 2.12 -3.37
CA ARG A 18 5.62 1.25 -4.30
C ARG A 18 5.84 -0.12 -3.64
N LEU A 19 5.26 -1.16 -4.24
CA LEU A 19 5.62 -2.55 -3.98
C LEU A 19 6.81 -2.90 -4.88
N TYR A 20 7.99 -3.03 -4.29
CA TYR A 20 9.22 -3.30 -5.06
C TYR A 20 9.36 -4.78 -5.38
N LEU A 21 9.84 -5.06 -6.58
CA LEU A 21 10.20 -6.40 -7.02
C LEU A 21 11.71 -6.63 -6.91
N THR A 22 12.10 -7.90 -6.85
CA THR A 22 13.52 -8.30 -6.74
C THR A 22 14.35 -7.98 -7.99
N ASP A 23 13.70 -7.80 -9.15
CA ASP A 23 14.33 -7.33 -10.39
C ASP A 23 14.60 -5.81 -10.42
N GLY A 24 14.17 -5.09 -9.39
CA GLY A 24 14.35 -3.64 -9.25
C GLY A 24 13.18 -2.80 -9.75
N SER A 25 12.20 -3.39 -10.43
CA SER A 25 10.95 -2.73 -10.81
C SER A 25 10.01 -2.56 -9.62
N PHE A 26 8.85 -1.93 -9.83
CA PHE A 26 7.84 -1.77 -8.79
C PHE A 26 6.42 -1.72 -9.38
N HIS A 27 5.44 -2.08 -8.56
CA HIS A 27 4.03 -1.82 -8.80
C HIS A 27 3.53 -0.73 -7.86
N MET A 28 2.64 0.14 -8.36
CA MET A 28 1.93 1.06 -7.49
C MET A 28 0.72 0.35 -6.87
N VAL A 29 0.69 0.29 -5.54
CA VAL A 29 -0.30 -0.49 -4.80
C VAL A 29 -0.94 0.33 -3.67
N ARG A 30 -2.17 -0.03 -3.31
CA ARG A 30 -2.86 0.54 -2.14
C ARG A 30 -2.57 -0.25 -0.87
N GLU A 31 -2.51 -1.57 -1.00
CA GLU A 31 -2.35 -2.51 0.10
C GLU A 31 -1.80 -3.83 -0.43
N TYR A 32 -1.15 -4.61 0.44
CA TYR A 32 -0.76 -5.98 0.15
C TYR A 32 -0.94 -6.86 1.38
N ALA A 33 -1.12 -8.16 1.15
CA ALA A 33 -1.16 -9.20 2.15
C ALA A 33 -0.17 -10.31 1.77
N VAL A 34 0.67 -10.70 2.73
CA VAL A 34 1.59 -11.83 2.57
C VAL A 34 0.83 -13.11 2.92
N GLN A 35 0.80 -14.04 1.98
CA GLN A 35 0.34 -15.41 2.17
C GLN A 35 1.56 -16.35 2.23
N ALA A 36 1.34 -17.66 2.25
CA ALA A 36 2.42 -18.63 2.42
C ALA A 36 3.49 -18.57 1.31
N ASP A 37 3.07 -18.57 0.04
CA ASP A 37 3.95 -18.63 -1.15
C ASP A 37 3.85 -17.38 -2.04
N ARG A 38 2.97 -16.45 -1.70
CA ARG A 38 2.57 -15.31 -2.56
C ARG A 38 2.30 -14.05 -1.78
N VAL A 39 2.43 -12.93 -2.47
CA VAL A 39 1.95 -11.62 -2.02
C VAL A 39 0.75 -11.25 -2.89
N ARG A 40 -0.39 -11.02 -2.25
CA ARG A 40 -1.58 -10.50 -2.90
C ARG A 40 -1.65 -9.00 -2.68
N TYR A 41 -1.80 -8.20 -3.73
CA TYR A 41 -1.79 -6.74 -3.62
C TYR A 41 -2.90 -6.10 -4.46
N TYR A 42 -3.33 -4.90 -4.06
CA TYR A 42 -4.33 -4.14 -4.82
C TYR A 42 -3.62 -3.12 -5.71
N SER A 43 -3.65 -3.35 -7.02
CA SER A 43 -3.07 -2.45 -8.03
C SER A 43 -3.93 -1.21 -8.18
N ILE A 44 -3.31 -0.03 -8.03
CA ILE A 44 -4.05 1.23 -8.22
C ILE A 44 -4.20 1.59 -9.70
N GLU A 45 -3.37 1.01 -10.56
CA GLU A 45 -3.39 1.24 -12.00
C GLU A 45 -4.53 0.46 -12.66
N ARG A 46 -4.73 -0.78 -12.20
CA ARG A 46 -5.80 -1.65 -12.71
C ARG A 46 -7.07 -1.63 -11.85
N GLY A 47 -6.98 -1.14 -10.61
CA GLY A 47 -8.13 -1.11 -9.69
C GLY A 47 -8.59 -2.51 -9.28
N GLU A 48 -7.69 -3.48 -9.22
CA GLU A 48 -8.00 -4.87 -8.91
C GLU A 48 -6.94 -5.54 -8.04
N TRP A 49 -7.31 -6.69 -7.48
CA TRP A 49 -6.40 -7.54 -6.71
C TRP A 49 -5.60 -8.45 -7.62
N GLU A 50 -4.31 -8.53 -7.37
CA GLU A 50 -3.36 -9.33 -8.12
C GLU A 50 -2.45 -10.12 -7.18
N GLU A 51 -1.74 -11.11 -7.73
CA GLU A 51 -0.86 -11.98 -6.97
C GLU A 51 0.50 -12.11 -7.64
N LEU A 52 1.56 -12.09 -6.82
CA LEU A 52 2.92 -12.40 -7.23
C LEU A 52 3.52 -13.45 -6.28
N PRO A 53 4.38 -14.35 -6.78
CA PRO A 53 5.22 -15.19 -5.93
C PRO A 53 6.01 -14.36 -4.90
N LEU A 54 6.09 -14.84 -3.66
CA LEU A 54 6.74 -14.12 -2.57
C LEU A 54 8.23 -13.86 -2.83
N ASP A 55 8.90 -14.77 -3.53
CA ASP A 55 10.31 -14.70 -3.93
C ASP A 55 10.60 -13.62 -5.00
N LEU A 56 9.57 -13.11 -5.66
CA LEU A 56 9.69 -12.00 -6.61
C LEU A 56 9.48 -10.62 -5.97
N VAL A 57 9.07 -10.56 -4.70
CA VAL A 57 8.76 -9.30 -4.02
C VAL A 57 9.84 -8.92 -3.01
N ASP A 58 10.40 -7.72 -3.16
CA ASP A 58 11.34 -7.14 -2.19
C ASP A 58 10.57 -6.40 -1.08
N LEU A 59 10.04 -7.18 -0.14
CA LEU A 59 9.32 -6.65 1.03
C LEU A 59 10.22 -5.80 1.93
N LYS A 60 11.51 -6.12 2.01
CA LYS A 60 12.47 -5.38 2.83
C LYS A 60 12.62 -3.95 2.31
N LYS A 61 12.82 -3.79 1.00
CA LYS A 61 12.90 -2.47 0.35
C LYS A 61 11.57 -1.73 0.42
N THR A 62 10.46 -2.44 0.22
CA THR A 62 9.10 -1.88 0.33
C THR A 62 8.87 -1.26 1.70
N GLU A 63 9.08 -2.00 2.79
CA GLU A 63 8.85 -1.49 4.14
C GLU A 63 9.87 -0.43 4.55
N ALA A 64 11.13 -0.54 4.12
CA ALA A 64 12.13 0.50 4.38
C ALA A 64 11.76 1.84 3.73
N GLU A 65 11.30 1.83 2.48
CA GLU A 65 10.88 3.04 1.78
C GLU A 65 9.62 3.65 2.42
N ARG A 66 8.65 2.81 2.81
CA ARG A 66 7.44 3.26 3.51
C ARG A 66 7.78 3.90 4.86
N GLY A 67 8.65 3.28 5.62
CA GLY A 67 9.13 3.81 6.90
C GLY A 67 9.81 5.18 6.74
N ARG A 68 10.73 5.30 5.77
CA ARG A 68 11.42 6.58 5.47
C ARG A 68 10.44 7.68 5.10
N ARG A 69 9.49 7.42 4.20
CA ARG A 69 8.48 8.41 3.81
C ARG A 69 7.64 8.87 5.00
N ALA A 70 7.18 7.94 5.83
CA ALA A 70 6.41 8.26 7.03
C ALA A 70 7.23 9.09 8.04
N GLU A 71 8.53 8.82 8.18
CA GLU A 71 9.42 9.64 9.02
C GLU A 71 9.65 11.04 8.45
N GLU A 72 9.86 11.15 7.14
CA GLU A 72 10.03 12.43 6.45
C GLU A 72 8.78 13.30 6.56
N GLU A 73 7.60 12.71 6.38
CA GLU A 73 6.32 13.38 6.54
C GLU A 73 6.12 13.89 7.98
N LYS A 74 6.39 13.03 8.98
CA LYS A 74 6.34 13.43 10.40
C LYS A 74 7.34 14.54 10.73
N ARG A 75 8.55 14.45 10.19
CA ARG A 75 9.59 15.47 10.38
C ARG A 75 9.17 16.80 9.77
N ARG A 76 8.60 16.77 8.57
CA ARG A 76 8.09 17.96 7.89
C ARG A 76 6.96 18.60 8.67
N ALA A 77 5.96 17.81 9.09
CA ALA A 77 4.85 18.31 9.90
C ALA A 77 5.31 18.98 11.20
N ARG A 78 6.36 18.45 11.85
CA ARG A 78 6.95 19.08 13.05
C ARG A 78 7.65 20.41 12.77
N LEU A 79 8.23 20.58 11.58
CA LEU A 79 8.92 21.82 11.21
C LEU A 79 7.94 22.93 10.80
N ASP A 80 6.74 22.53 10.36
CA ASP A 80 5.67 23.43 9.91
C ASP A 80 4.74 23.88 11.06
N ASP A 81 4.88 23.32 12.28
CA ASP A 81 4.18 23.66 13.54
C ASP A 81 4.97 24.69 14.38
#